data_AF-A0A1F1UJ39-F1
#
_entry.id   AF-A0A1F1UJ39-F1
#
_cell.length_a   1.000
_cell.length_b   1.000
_cell.length_c   1.000
_cell.angle_alpha   90.00
_cell.angle_beta   90.00
_cell.angle_gamma   90.00
#
_symmetry.space_group_name_H-M   'P 1'
#
loop_
_entity.id
_entity.type
_entity.pdbx_description
1 polymer ?
#
loop_
_entity_poly.entity_id
_entity_poly.type
_entity_poly.pdbx_seq_one_letter_code
_entity_poly.pdbx_strand_id
1 'polypeptide(L)'
;MRAAWTGVAPALAVGQIWRARWDDQVQLVVILSADQRPTANPLSFDLDYTDSTTTPIAAAANPFNVPVIVWPELAQALPIVVFDRFAGQLSPEATASLASEPARSREDRSLPHPVRVYRSLLEDAMAELSAARWYESGSGDLSAILHRANLTVQDVAAGLGATPQRALAIWRGQLALSHEDAEKVAALIGESVETVLAANPAPPADLVACLEQPVRHRQVLAYAARRSVKVPTAYRDLAYQSWALAARQTGQKATNWNLRLDTLFAAVLDEH
;
A
#
# COMPACT_ATOMS: atom_id res chain seq x y z
N MET A 1 -23.86 -0.44 18.02
CA MET A 1 -22.85 -0.94 17.06
C MET A 1 -23.16 -0.38 15.67
N ARG A 2 -22.58 0.77 15.31
CA ARG A 2 -22.54 1.38 13.94
C ARG A 2 -22.15 2.86 14.08
N ALA A 3 -20.85 3.11 14.21
CA ALA A 3 -20.21 4.29 13.66
C ALA A 3 -18.88 3.79 13.10
N ALA A 4 -19.02 2.93 12.09
CA ALA A 4 -17.96 2.63 11.17
C ALA A 4 -17.42 3.97 10.68
N TRP A 5 -16.25 4.41 11.16
CA TRP A 5 -15.71 5.74 10.86
C TRP A 5 -15.80 6.05 9.36
N THR A 6 -16.68 7.00 9.01
CA THR A 6 -16.98 7.46 7.64
C THR A 6 -16.25 8.77 7.31
N GLY A 7 -15.31 9.20 8.17
CA GLY A 7 -14.52 10.42 8.00
C GLY A 7 -13.23 10.21 7.21
N VAL A 8 -12.58 11.33 6.87
CA VAL A 8 -11.23 11.37 6.27
C VAL A 8 -10.23 10.80 7.27
N ALA A 9 -9.57 9.69 6.92
CA ALA A 9 -8.64 8.98 7.78
C ALA A 9 -7.64 9.95 8.45
N PRO A 10 -7.43 9.89 9.77
CA PRO A 10 -6.48 10.80 10.42
C PRO A 10 -5.06 10.48 9.95
N ALA A 11 -4.15 11.43 10.08
CA ALA A 11 -2.73 11.13 9.97
C ALA A 11 -2.33 10.09 11.03
N LEU A 12 -1.39 9.21 10.66
CA LEU A 12 -0.88 8.17 11.55
C LEU A 12 -0.24 8.82 12.78
N ALA A 13 -0.60 8.34 13.96
CA ALA A 13 -0.08 8.81 15.23
C ALA A 13 0.04 7.68 16.25
N VAL A 14 0.94 7.83 17.21
CA VAL A 14 1.17 6.87 18.29
C VAL A 14 -0.10 6.65 19.12
N GLY A 15 -0.35 5.39 19.50
CA GLY A 15 -1.53 4.96 20.26
C GLY A 15 -2.79 4.78 19.43
N GLN A 16 -2.76 5.10 18.13
CA GLN A 16 -3.88 4.79 17.24
C GLN A 16 -3.94 3.29 16.93
N ILE A 17 -5.16 2.77 16.86
CA ILE A 17 -5.45 1.41 16.41
C ILE A 17 -5.95 1.48 14.97
N TRP A 18 -5.35 0.65 14.12
CA TRP A 18 -5.69 0.54 12.72
C TRP A 18 -5.93 -0.90 12.32
N ARG A 19 -6.84 -1.11 11.37
CA ARG A 19 -6.84 -2.31 10.54
C ARG A 19 -5.76 -2.13 9.48
N ALA A 20 -4.70 -2.92 9.58
CA ALA A 20 -3.73 -3.12 8.52
C ALA A 20 -4.27 -4.18 7.54
N ARG A 21 -4.08 -3.97 6.25
CA ARG A 21 -4.49 -4.87 5.19
C ARG A 21 -3.52 -4.84 4.03
N TRP A 22 -3.17 -6.03 3.53
CA TRP A 22 -2.48 -6.21 2.27
C TRP A 22 -2.94 -7.52 1.64
N ASP A 23 -3.40 -7.47 0.39
CA ASP A 23 -4.03 -8.61 -0.29
C ASP A 23 -5.14 -9.26 0.58
N ASP A 24 -4.94 -10.50 1.02
CA ASP A 24 -5.83 -11.28 1.90
C ASP A 24 -5.49 -11.16 3.39
N GLN A 25 -4.33 -10.63 3.74
CA GLN A 25 -3.94 -10.41 5.12
C GLN A 25 -4.66 -9.22 5.73
N VAL A 26 -5.22 -9.44 6.92
CA VAL A 26 -5.90 -8.41 7.71
C VAL A 26 -5.53 -8.58 9.17
N GLN A 27 -4.95 -7.53 9.77
CA GLN A 27 -4.54 -7.54 11.17
C GLN A 27 -4.90 -6.21 11.83
N LEU A 28 -5.44 -6.25 13.05
CA LEU A 28 -5.51 -5.05 13.88
C LEU A 28 -4.15 -4.78 14.48
N VAL A 29 -3.71 -3.53 14.41
CA VAL A 29 -2.41 -3.10 14.93
C VAL A 29 -2.53 -1.81 15.73
N VAL A 30 -1.67 -1.64 16.71
CA VAL A 30 -1.49 -0.37 17.44
C VAL A 30 -0.16 0.27 17.06
N ILE A 31 -0.19 1.55 16.72
CA ILE A 31 0.98 2.32 16.29
C ILE A 31 1.82 2.73 17.51
N LEU A 32 3.11 2.40 17.49
CA LEU A 32 4.09 2.77 18.51
C LEU A 32 5.00 3.93 18.07
N SER A 33 5.28 4.03 16.77
CA SER A 33 6.01 5.15 16.15
C SER A 33 5.29 5.60 14.87
N ALA A 34 5.31 6.90 14.59
CA ALA A 34 4.62 7.49 13.42
C ALA A 34 5.61 8.11 12.42
N ASP A 35 6.77 7.48 12.25
CA ASP A 35 7.78 7.84 11.26
C ASP A 35 7.40 7.39 9.84
N GLN A 36 8.33 7.46 8.88
CA GLN A 36 8.07 7.08 7.48
C GLN A 36 7.67 5.60 7.34
N ARG A 37 8.06 4.76 8.30
CA ARG A 37 7.67 3.36 8.35
C ARG A 37 7.22 2.99 9.78
N PRO A 38 5.95 3.33 10.12
CA PRO A 38 5.42 3.18 11.47
C PRO A 38 5.67 1.81 12.07
N THR A 39 6.20 1.77 13.28
CA THR A 39 6.28 0.53 14.06
C THR A 39 4.92 0.26 14.69
N ALA A 40 4.41 -0.96 14.55
CA ALA A 40 3.13 -1.33 15.11
C ALA A 40 3.14 -2.75 15.70
N ASN A 41 2.39 -2.94 16.79
CA ASN A 41 2.16 -4.25 17.40
C ASN A 41 0.83 -4.82 16.93
N PRO A 42 0.72 -6.13 16.66
CA PRO A 42 -0.57 -6.75 16.44
C PRO A 42 -1.40 -6.77 17.73
N LEU A 43 -2.71 -6.63 17.53
CA LEU A 43 -3.74 -6.59 18.55
C LEU A 43 -4.79 -7.66 18.24
N SER A 44 -5.24 -8.37 19.27
CA SER A 44 -6.26 -9.42 19.17
C SER A 44 -7.33 -9.31 20.26
N PHE A 45 -8.51 -9.88 19.98
CA PHE A 45 -9.61 -10.05 20.93
C PHE A 45 -9.60 -11.43 21.62
N ASP A 46 -8.76 -12.36 21.16
CA ASP A 46 -8.75 -13.75 21.59
C ASP A 46 -7.91 -13.93 22.87
N LEU A 47 -8.48 -13.54 24.01
CA LEU A 47 -7.81 -13.55 25.31
C LEU A 47 -7.36 -14.95 25.76
N ASP A 48 -7.92 -16.02 25.19
CA ASP A 48 -7.54 -17.41 25.48
C ASP A 48 -6.09 -17.72 25.05
N TYR A 49 -5.49 -16.88 24.18
CA TYR A 49 -4.10 -17.01 23.74
C TYR A 49 -3.13 -16.07 24.47
N THR A 50 -3.55 -15.45 25.57
CA THR A 50 -2.67 -14.62 26.41
C THR A 50 -1.51 -15.45 26.95
N ASP A 51 -0.29 -14.91 26.85
CA ASP A 51 0.91 -15.48 27.45
C ASP A 51 1.78 -14.42 28.14
N SER A 52 2.94 -14.82 28.67
CA SER A 52 3.87 -13.92 29.37
C SER A 52 4.49 -12.81 28.50
N THR A 53 4.30 -12.88 27.19
CA THR A 53 4.79 -11.93 26.19
C THR A 53 3.69 -11.01 25.66
N THR A 54 2.43 -11.24 26.06
CA THR A 54 1.29 -10.41 25.69
C THR A 54 0.97 -9.37 26.77
N THR A 55 0.46 -8.23 26.33
CA THR A 55 0.06 -7.12 27.21
C THR A 55 -1.46 -6.94 27.13
N PRO A 56 -2.21 -7.28 28.20
CA PRO A 56 -3.66 -7.07 28.21
C PRO A 56 -4.00 -5.59 28.35
N ILE A 57 -4.94 -5.12 27.55
CA ILE A 57 -5.49 -3.77 27.59
C ILE A 57 -6.94 -3.86 28.05
N ALA A 58 -7.25 -3.17 29.14
CA ALA A 58 -8.60 -3.15 29.72
C ALA A 58 -9.62 -2.55 28.74
N ALA A 59 -10.88 -2.98 28.88
CA ALA A 59 -12.01 -2.51 28.07
C ALA A 59 -12.16 -0.98 28.04
N ALA A 60 -11.96 -0.32 29.18
CA ALA A 60 -12.06 1.14 29.31
C ALA A 60 -10.89 1.91 28.68
N ALA A 61 -9.79 1.23 28.37
CA ALA A 61 -8.57 1.85 27.84
C ALA A 61 -8.46 1.75 26.31
N ASN A 62 -9.48 1.22 25.64
CA ASN A 62 -9.50 1.01 24.19
C ASN A 62 -10.88 1.33 23.59
N PRO A 63 -10.98 1.57 22.27
CA PRO A 63 -12.20 2.07 21.64
C PRO A 63 -13.29 1.00 21.47
N PHE A 64 -12.99 -0.28 21.72
CA PHE A 64 -13.92 -1.39 21.49
C PHE A 64 -14.80 -1.72 22.70
N ASN A 65 -14.51 -1.16 23.89
CA ASN A 65 -15.20 -1.45 25.14
C ASN A 65 -15.21 -2.94 25.53
N VAL A 66 -14.22 -3.70 25.05
CA VAL A 66 -13.95 -5.09 25.42
C VAL A 66 -12.45 -5.23 25.67
N PRO A 67 -11.99 -6.13 26.56
CA PRO A 67 -10.56 -6.33 26.74
C PRO A 67 -9.91 -6.86 25.47
N VAL A 68 -8.68 -6.43 25.21
CA VAL A 68 -7.87 -6.86 24.04
C VAL A 68 -6.46 -7.19 24.51
N ILE A 69 -5.74 -7.98 23.72
CA ILE A 69 -4.32 -8.28 23.94
C ILE A 69 -3.47 -7.67 22.84
N VAL A 70 -2.33 -7.10 23.25
CA VAL A 70 -1.28 -6.63 22.34
C VAL A 70 -0.11 -7.61 22.43
N TRP A 71 0.61 -7.79 21.34
CA TRP A 71 1.79 -8.66 21.26
C TRP A 71 3.05 -7.84 21.00
N PRO A 72 3.67 -7.22 22.02
CA PRO A 72 4.85 -6.35 21.86
C PRO A 72 6.04 -6.98 21.15
N GLU A 73 6.25 -8.29 21.30
CA GLU A 73 7.38 -8.98 20.67
C GLU A 73 7.21 -9.17 19.16
N LEU A 74 6.00 -8.96 18.64
CA LEU A 74 5.68 -9.06 17.22
C LEU A 74 5.66 -7.69 16.54
N ALA A 75 6.24 -6.67 17.19
CA ALA A 75 6.39 -5.33 16.62
C ALA A 75 7.08 -5.40 15.26
N GLN A 76 6.49 -4.78 14.24
CA GLN A 76 7.10 -4.66 12.91
C GLN A 76 6.98 -3.24 12.38
N ALA A 77 7.98 -2.84 11.59
CA ALA A 77 7.93 -1.61 10.81
C ALA A 77 7.06 -1.83 9.55
N LEU A 78 5.89 -1.20 9.50
CA LEU A 78 4.92 -1.37 8.44
C LEU A 78 4.98 -0.23 7.43
N PRO A 79 4.89 -0.51 6.12
CA PRO A 79 4.75 0.55 5.12
C PRO A 79 3.38 1.23 5.25
N ILE A 80 3.31 2.55 5.01
CA ILE A 80 2.06 3.32 5.21
C ILE A 80 0.90 2.75 4.38
N VAL A 81 1.21 2.17 3.23
CA VAL A 81 0.25 1.59 2.28
C VAL A 81 -0.65 0.50 2.88
N VAL A 82 -0.27 -0.17 3.98
CA VAL A 82 -1.13 -1.21 4.57
C VAL A 82 -2.20 -0.67 5.51
N PHE A 83 -2.15 0.60 5.92
CA PHE A 83 -3.12 1.13 6.87
C PHE A 83 -4.44 1.48 6.15
N ASP A 84 -5.40 0.54 6.23
CA ASP A 84 -6.69 0.64 5.54
C ASP A 84 -7.71 1.45 6.33
N ARG A 85 -7.84 1.17 7.64
CA ARG A 85 -8.94 1.73 8.42
C ARG A 85 -8.57 2.06 9.85
N PHE A 86 -8.76 3.32 10.23
CA PHE A 86 -8.72 3.76 11.62
C PHE A 86 -9.84 3.09 12.44
N ALA A 87 -9.45 2.43 13.53
CA ALA A 87 -10.35 1.70 14.43
C ALA A 87 -10.54 2.39 15.78
N GLY A 88 -9.73 3.41 16.10
CA GLY A 88 -9.85 4.24 17.28
C GLY A 88 -8.49 4.48 17.94
N GLN A 89 -8.49 4.96 19.17
CA GLN A 89 -7.27 5.33 19.88
C GLN A 89 -7.27 4.70 21.28
N LEU A 90 -6.11 4.23 21.71
CA LEU A 90 -5.90 3.80 23.10
C LEU A 90 -5.88 5.00 24.04
N SER A 91 -6.16 4.75 25.32
CA SER A 91 -5.92 5.77 26.34
C SER A 91 -4.43 6.15 26.39
N PRO A 92 -4.09 7.39 26.81
CA PRO A 92 -2.71 7.81 26.97
C PRO A 92 -1.92 6.89 27.92
N GLU A 93 -2.58 6.40 28.98
CA GLU A 93 -1.99 5.48 29.96
C GLU A 93 -1.63 4.13 29.33
N ALA A 94 -2.55 3.52 28.57
CA ALA A 94 -2.28 2.26 27.87
C ALA A 94 -1.19 2.43 26.81
N THR A 95 -1.19 3.57 26.10
CA THR A 95 -0.16 3.90 25.11
C THR A 95 1.21 4.03 25.76
N ALA A 96 1.31 4.73 26.89
CA ALA A 96 2.56 4.88 27.63
C ALA A 96 3.07 3.54 28.20
N SER A 97 2.17 2.67 28.66
CA SER A 97 2.51 1.32 29.12
C SER A 97 3.17 0.51 28.01
N LEU A 98 2.56 0.48 26.82
CA LEU A 98 3.09 -0.24 25.65
C LEU A 98 4.45 0.31 25.17
N ALA A 99 4.66 1.62 25.28
CA ALA A 99 5.94 2.24 24.92
C ALA A 99 7.07 1.93 25.93
N SER A 100 6.72 1.58 27.17
CA SER A 100 7.66 1.37 28.27
C SER A 100 8.06 -0.10 28.44
N GLU A 101 7.35 -1.03 27.79
CA GLU A 101 7.63 -2.46 27.88
C GLU A 101 8.73 -2.85 26.88
N PRO A 102 9.93 -3.25 27.35
CA PRO A 102 10.93 -3.81 26.45
C PRO A 102 10.43 -5.15 25.92
N ALA A 103 10.52 -5.37 24.60
CA ALA A 103 10.28 -6.67 23.98
C ALA A 103 11.19 -7.73 24.66
N ARG A 104 10.60 -8.64 25.44
CA ARG A 104 11.36 -9.64 26.19
C ARG A 104 11.59 -10.88 25.34
N SER A 105 12.49 -10.81 24.37
CA SER A 105 12.79 -11.94 23.49
C SER A 105 13.22 -13.20 24.26
N ARG A 106 12.27 -14.09 24.52
CA ARG A 106 12.54 -15.52 24.73
C ARG A 106 11.32 -16.31 24.33
N GLU A 107 11.42 -17.00 23.21
CA GLU A 107 10.46 -18.02 22.77
C GLU A 107 10.28 -19.03 23.92
N ASP A 108 9.15 -18.95 24.62
CA ASP A 108 8.84 -19.88 25.69
C ASP A 108 8.26 -21.15 25.09
N ARG A 109 9.14 -22.13 24.88
CA ARG A 109 8.75 -23.45 24.35
C ARG A 109 7.81 -24.23 25.29
N SER A 110 7.60 -23.76 26.52
CA SER A 110 6.65 -24.35 27.46
C SER A 110 5.19 -23.94 27.19
N LEU A 111 4.94 -22.96 26.31
CA LEU A 111 3.59 -22.52 25.98
C LEU A 111 2.73 -23.64 25.39
N PRO A 112 1.41 -23.69 25.67
CA PRO A 112 0.50 -24.64 25.05
C PRO A 112 0.54 -24.57 23.51
N HIS A 113 0.41 -25.72 22.83
CA HIS A 113 0.45 -25.79 21.37
C HIS A 113 -0.52 -24.80 20.67
N PRO A 114 -1.78 -24.61 21.12
CA PRO A 114 -2.68 -23.63 20.48
C PRO A 114 -2.18 -22.19 20.54
N VAL A 115 -1.56 -21.78 21.65
CA VAL A 115 -0.98 -20.43 21.82
C VAL A 115 0.17 -20.21 20.84
N ARG A 116 1.04 -21.22 20.67
CA ARG A 116 2.14 -21.14 19.71
C ARG A 116 1.65 -21.05 18.27
N VAL A 117 0.65 -21.84 17.89
CA VAL A 117 0.05 -21.78 16.54
C VAL A 117 -0.55 -20.42 16.28
N TYR A 118 -1.32 -19.88 17.24
CA TYR A 118 -1.91 -18.55 17.11
C TYR A 118 -0.84 -17.46 16.96
N ARG A 119 0.21 -17.53 17.76
CA ARG A 119 1.36 -16.62 17.66
C ARG A 119 2.01 -16.69 16.28
N SER A 120 2.28 -17.88 15.76
CA SER A 120 2.87 -18.05 14.43
C SER A 120 1.99 -17.47 13.32
N LEU A 121 0.67 -17.58 13.42
CA LEU A 121 -0.24 -16.92 12.47
C LEU A 121 -0.12 -15.39 12.51
N LEU A 122 0.04 -14.80 13.69
CA LEU A 122 0.27 -13.36 13.82
C LEU A 122 1.65 -12.96 13.29
N GLU A 123 2.68 -13.78 13.53
CA GLU A 123 4.03 -13.58 13.01
C GLU A 123 4.03 -13.57 11.47
N ASP A 124 3.40 -14.56 10.85
CA ASP A 124 3.28 -14.67 9.39
C ASP A 124 2.51 -13.47 8.81
N ALA A 125 1.36 -13.11 9.41
CA ALA A 125 0.56 -11.96 8.97
C ALA A 125 1.35 -10.64 9.08
N MET A 126 2.07 -10.42 10.18
CA MET A 126 2.88 -9.21 10.37
C MET A 126 4.09 -9.19 9.42
N ALA A 127 4.69 -10.35 9.13
CA ALA A 127 5.77 -10.47 8.15
C ALA A 127 5.29 -10.08 6.75
N GLU A 128 4.16 -10.62 6.31
CA GLU A 128 3.55 -10.29 5.02
C GLU A 128 3.18 -8.81 4.91
N LEU A 129 2.53 -8.25 5.94
CA LEU A 129 2.21 -6.81 5.99
C LEU A 129 3.48 -5.94 5.96
N SER A 130 4.55 -6.33 6.63
CA SER A 130 5.81 -5.59 6.62
C SER A 130 6.49 -5.60 5.25
N ALA A 131 6.34 -6.71 4.52
CA ALA A 131 6.90 -6.94 3.19
C ALA A 131 6.06 -6.31 2.07
N ALA A 132 4.85 -5.81 2.36
CA ALA A 132 3.95 -5.20 1.41
C ALA A 132 4.63 -4.10 0.56
N ARG A 133 4.70 -4.30 -0.75
CA ARG A 133 5.21 -3.33 -1.73
C ARG A 133 4.38 -3.41 -3.00
N TRP A 134 4.05 -2.27 -3.59
CA TRP A 134 3.33 -2.21 -4.88
C TRP A 134 4.15 -1.65 -6.03
N TYR A 135 5.20 -0.88 -5.71
CA TYR A 135 6.20 -0.48 -6.68
C TYR A 135 7.48 -1.22 -6.31
N GLU A 136 7.93 -2.08 -7.21
CA GLU A 136 9.36 -2.30 -7.32
C GLU A 136 9.90 -1.08 -8.06
N SER A 137 11.15 -0.68 -7.82
CA SER A 137 11.83 0.25 -8.70
C SER A 137 11.69 -0.32 -10.11
N GLY A 138 10.75 0.21 -10.90
CA GLY A 138 10.50 -0.32 -12.23
C GLY A 138 11.84 -0.40 -12.94
N SER A 139 12.12 -1.51 -13.62
CA SER A 139 13.50 -1.83 -14.07
C SER A 139 14.13 -0.68 -14.85
N GLY A 140 13.31 0.19 -15.45
CA GLY A 140 13.75 1.29 -16.29
C GLY A 140 14.21 0.82 -17.66
N ASP A 141 14.04 -0.47 -17.94
CA ASP A 141 14.51 -1.15 -19.15
C ASP A 141 13.58 -0.93 -20.35
N LEU A 142 12.51 -0.12 -20.21
CA LEU A 142 11.57 0.16 -21.30
C LEU A 142 12.29 0.64 -22.56
N SER A 143 13.25 1.55 -22.41
CA SER A 143 14.08 2.02 -23.53
C SER A 143 14.84 0.85 -24.18
N ALA A 144 15.46 -0.02 -23.38
CA ALA A 144 16.21 -1.16 -23.87
C ALA A 144 15.32 -2.18 -24.61
N ILE A 145 14.09 -2.42 -24.13
CA ILE A 145 13.11 -3.28 -24.80
C ILE A 145 12.71 -2.71 -26.15
N LEU A 146 12.37 -1.42 -26.20
CA LEU A 146 11.98 -0.75 -27.45
C LEU A 146 13.12 -0.77 -28.49
N HIS A 147 14.36 -0.53 -28.03
CA HIS A 147 15.55 -0.62 -28.88
C HIS A 147 15.81 -2.02 -29.41
N ARG A 148 15.68 -3.05 -28.56
CA ARG A 148 15.89 -4.45 -28.96
C ARG A 148 14.87 -4.92 -29.99
N ALA A 149 13.64 -4.42 -29.90
CA ALA A 149 12.58 -4.65 -30.88
C ALA A 149 12.75 -3.81 -32.17
N ASN A 150 13.83 -3.04 -32.31
CA ASN A 150 14.08 -2.12 -33.42
C ASN A 150 12.96 -1.10 -33.65
N LEU A 151 12.22 -0.71 -32.61
CA LEU A 151 11.21 0.34 -32.72
C LEU A 151 11.86 1.72 -32.76
N THR A 152 11.48 2.50 -33.76
CA THR A 152 11.84 3.92 -33.86
C THR A 152 10.88 4.79 -33.04
N VAL A 153 11.27 6.04 -32.80
CA VAL A 153 10.37 7.03 -32.16
C VAL A 153 9.09 7.24 -32.97
N GLN A 154 9.15 7.10 -34.30
CA GLN A 154 7.97 7.21 -35.17
C GLN A 154 7.03 6.02 -35.00
N ASP A 155 7.57 4.80 -34.86
CA ASP A 155 6.76 3.60 -34.62
C ASP A 155 6.05 3.68 -33.28
N VAL A 156 6.74 4.17 -32.24
CA VAL A 156 6.13 4.43 -30.92
C VAL A 156 5.06 5.52 -31.01
N ALA A 157 5.30 6.60 -31.76
CA ALA A 157 4.32 7.67 -31.93
C ALA A 157 3.07 7.18 -32.66
N ALA A 158 3.24 6.44 -33.75
CA ALA A 158 2.15 5.89 -34.55
C ALA A 158 1.37 4.83 -33.78
N GLY A 159 2.07 3.89 -33.13
CA GLY A 159 1.47 2.81 -32.37
C GLY A 159 0.65 3.29 -31.16
N LEU A 160 1.08 4.38 -30.53
CA LEU A 160 0.40 4.95 -29.36
C LEU A 160 -0.58 6.09 -29.70
N GLY A 161 -0.62 6.55 -30.96
CA GLY A 161 -1.32 7.80 -31.31
C GLY A 161 -0.81 9.00 -30.51
N ALA A 162 0.49 9.01 -30.16
CA ALA A 162 1.09 9.98 -29.26
C ALA A 162 1.77 11.13 -30.01
N THR A 163 1.91 12.28 -29.36
CA THR A 163 2.72 13.39 -29.89
C THR A 163 4.19 12.97 -29.99
N PRO A 164 4.98 13.52 -30.94
CA PRO A 164 6.40 13.18 -31.08
C PRO A 164 7.20 13.38 -29.79
N GLN A 165 6.88 14.42 -29.01
CA GLN A 165 7.53 14.70 -27.73
C GLN A 165 7.25 13.61 -26.68
N ARG A 166 5.99 13.15 -26.59
CA ARG A 166 5.60 12.06 -25.69
C ARG A 166 6.24 10.74 -26.11
N ALA A 167 6.19 10.42 -27.41
CA ALA A 167 6.80 9.21 -27.95
C ALA A 167 8.31 9.18 -27.69
N LEU A 168 9.00 10.32 -27.86
CA LEU A 168 10.42 10.43 -27.55
C LEU A 168 10.72 10.23 -26.06
N ALA A 169 9.89 10.76 -25.16
CA ALA A 169 10.05 10.57 -23.71
C ALA A 169 9.85 9.10 -23.30
N ILE A 170 8.85 8.43 -23.87
CA ILE A 170 8.60 6.99 -23.66
C ILE A 170 9.77 6.17 -24.22
N TRP A 171 10.21 6.46 -25.44
CA TRP A 171 11.33 5.76 -26.09
C TRP A 171 12.65 5.90 -25.33
N ARG A 172 12.86 7.02 -24.63
CA ARG A 172 13.99 7.24 -23.71
C ARG A 172 13.81 6.61 -22.32
N GLY A 173 12.68 5.95 -22.05
CA GLY A 173 12.36 5.39 -20.72
C GLY A 173 12.09 6.45 -19.65
N GLN A 174 11.84 7.71 -20.05
CA GLN A 174 11.60 8.83 -19.13
C GLN A 174 10.14 8.97 -18.72
N LEU A 175 9.24 8.30 -19.44
CA LEU A 175 7.81 8.29 -19.17
C LEU A 175 7.31 6.85 -19.19
N ALA A 176 6.52 6.48 -18.18
CA ALA A 176 5.89 5.18 -18.12
C ALA A 176 4.73 5.03 -19.12
N LEU A 177 4.55 3.80 -19.60
CA LEU A 177 3.37 3.38 -20.33
C LEU A 177 2.22 3.12 -19.35
N SER A 178 1.02 3.57 -19.71
CA SER A 178 -0.20 3.08 -19.08
C SER A 178 -0.50 1.64 -19.52
N HIS A 179 -1.42 0.94 -18.85
CA HIS A 179 -1.83 -0.41 -19.26
C HIS A 179 -2.31 -0.46 -20.72
N GLU A 180 -3.14 0.51 -21.12
CA GLU A 180 -3.65 0.63 -22.50
C GLU A 180 -2.53 0.89 -23.52
N ASP A 181 -1.54 1.73 -23.17
CA ASP A 181 -0.40 1.96 -24.04
C ASP A 181 0.53 0.71 -24.09
N ALA A 182 0.67 0.00 -22.98
CA ALA A 182 1.47 -1.21 -22.88
C ALA A 182 0.87 -2.35 -23.72
N GLU A 183 -0.46 -2.49 -23.78
CA GLU A 183 -1.14 -3.43 -24.69
C GLU A 183 -0.77 -3.18 -26.15
N LYS A 184 -0.79 -1.90 -26.57
CA LYS A 184 -0.43 -1.51 -27.93
C LYS A 184 1.05 -1.80 -28.23
N VAL A 185 1.94 -1.48 -27.30
CA VAL A 185 3.38 -1.74 -27.45
C VAL A 185 3.70 -3.24 -27.43
N ALA A 186 3.09 -4.00 -26.53
CA ALA A 186 3.24 -5.44 -26.42
C ALA A 186 2.86 -6.14 -27.74
N ALA A 187 1.74 -5.74 -28.35
CA ALA A 187 1.32 -6.24 -29.66
C ALA A 187 2.31 -5.92 -30.78
N LEU A 188 3.00 -4.78 -30.73
CA LEU A 188 3.99 -4.37 -31.73
C LEU A 188 5.31 -5.15 -31.62
N ILE A 189 5.71 -5.54 -30.41
CA ILE A 189 7.00 -6.20 -30.16
C ILE A 189 6.90 -7.71 -29.93
N GLY A 190 5.68 -8.24 -29.79
CA GLY A 190 5.43 -9.67 -29.54
C GLY A 190 5.77 -10.13 -28.11
N GLU A 191 5.78 -9.20 -27.14
CA GLU A 191 6.02 -9.49 -25.71
C GLU A 191 4.70 -9.50 -24.93
N SER A 192 4.71 -9.99 -23.69
CA SER A 192 3.54 -9.86 -22.82
C SER A 192 3.38 -8.45 -22.27
N VAL A 193 2.14 -8.06 -21.95
CA VAL A 193 1.82 -6.74 -21.35
C VAL A 193 2.53 -6.59 -20.01
N GLU A 194 2.62 -7.67 -19.22
CA GLU A 194 3.29 -7.68 -17.94
C GLU A 194 4.80 -7.39 -18.07
N THR A 195 5.46 -7.96 -19.08
CA THR A 195 6.88 -7.69 -19.36
C THR A 195 7.10 -6.22 -19.71
N VAL A 196 6.24 -5.64 -20.55
CA VAL A 196 6.32 -4.22 -20.92
C VAL A 196 6.07 -3.31 -19.72
N LEU A 197 5.07 -3.63 -18.89
CA LEU A 197 4.77 -2.85 -17.68
C LEU A 197 5.86 -2.96 -16.61
N ALA A 198 6.50 -4.12 -16.46
CA ALA A 198 7.65 -4.30 -15.56
C ALA A 198 8.88 -3.49 -16.02
N ALA A 199 8.94 -3.13 -17.31
CA ALA A 199 9.98 -2.31 -17.89
C ALA A 199 9.82 -0.82 -17.62
N ASN A 200 8.64 -0.37 -17.17
CA ASN A 200 8.38 1.03 -16.89
C ASN A 200 9.39 1.62 -15.91
N PRO A 201 9.69 2.92 -16.01
CA PRO A 201 10.44 3.62 -14.97
C PRO A 201 9.67 3.64 -13.64
N ALA A 202 10.41 3.81 -12.54
CA ALA A 202 9.82 3.99 -11.22
C ALA A 202 8.93 5.26 -11.16
N PRO A 203 7.74 5.20 -10.53
CA PRO A 203 6.89 6.37 -10.37
C PRO A 203 7.58 7.50 -9.57
N PRO A 204 7.21 8.77 -9.82
CA PRO A 204 7.69 9.90 -9.03
C PRO A 204 7.40 9.72 -7.53
N ALA A 205 8.39 10.04 -6.67
CA ALA A 205 8.29 9.80 -5.23
C ALA A 205 7.13 10.56 -4.55
N ASP A 206 6.77 11.74 -5.07
CA ASP A 206 5.63 12.53 -4.61
C ASP A 206 4.28 11.89 -4.98
N LEU A 207 4.18 11.25 -6.16
CA LEU A 207 3.01 10.44 -6.53
C LEU A 207 2.89 9.20 -5.64
N VAL A 208 4.01 8.50 -5.39
CA VAL A 208 4.05 7.35 -4.46
C VAL A 208 3.54 7.77 -3.09
N ALA A 209 4.10 8.84 -2.52
CA ALA A 209 3.69 9.36 -1.21
C ALA A 209 2.21 9.75 -1.17
N CYS A 210 1.64 10.28 -2.27
CA CYS A 210 0.20 10.54 -2.35
C CYS A 210 -0.64 9.26 -2.36
N LEU A 211 -0.26 8.24 -3.15
CA LEU A 211 -1.00 6.98 -3.26
C LEU A 211 -0.93 6.14 -1.97
N GLU A 212 0.19 6.21 -1.25
CA GLU A 212 0.36 5.45 -0.01
C GLU A 212 -0.43 5.99 1.18
N GLN A 213 -1.07 7.16 1.05
CA GLN A 213 -1.89 7.70 2.14
C GLN A 213 -3.05 6.76 2.48
N PRO A 214 -3.39 6.56 3.77
CA PRO A 214 -4.48 5.68 4.20
C PRO A 214 -5.83 6.01 3.53
N VAL A 215 -6.09 7.29 3.26
CA VAL A 215 -7.30 7.75 2.58
C VAL A 215 -7.42 7.17 1.16
N ARG A 216 -6.30 6.97 0.46
CA ARG A 216 -6.24 6.43 -0.91
C ARG A 216 -6.33 4.92 -0.93
N HIS A 217 -5.82 4.22 0.08
CA HIS A 217 -5.81 2.77 0.11
C HIS A 217 -7.20 2.16 -0.12
N ARG A 218 -8.23 2.71 0.50
CA ARG A 218 -9.63 2.28 0.28
C ARG A 218 -10.12 2.46 -1.15
N GLN A 219 -9.75 3.57 -1.79
CA GLN A 219 -10.10 3.84 -3.18
C GLN A 219 -9.38 2.84 -4.11
N VAL A 220 -8.13 2.49 -3.79
CA VAL A 220 -7.36 1.47 -4.51
C VAL A 220 -7.97 0.08 -4.32
N LEU A 221 -8.37 -0.30 -3.09
CA LEU A 221 -9.06 -1.57 -2.85
C LEU A 221 -10.38 -1.67 -3.63
N ALA A 222 -11.15 -0.57 -3.68
CA ALA A 222 -12.38 -0.52 -4.47
C ALA A 222 -12.10 -0.66 -5.98
N TYR A 223 -11.05 0.01 -6.48
CA TYR A 223 -10.58 -0.13 -7.86
C TYR A 223 -10.17 -1.58 -8.18
N ALA A 224 -9.35 -2.19 -7.31
CA ALA A 224 -8.87 -3.56 -7.45
C ALA A 224 -10.03 -4.55 -7.52
N ALA A 225 -11.01 -4.42 -6.63
CA ALA A 225 -12.22 -5.25 -6.62
C ALA A 225 -13.05 -5.09 -7.90
N ARG A 226 -13.28 -3.85 -8.38
CA ARG A 226 -14.04 -3.60 -9.62
C ARG A 226 -13.36 -4.18 -10.85
N ARG A 227 -12.03 -4.13 -10.90
CA ARG A 227 -11.23 -4.64 -12.03
C ARG A 227 -10.84 -6.11 -11.87
N SER A 228 -11.17 -6.76 -10.76
CA SER A 228 -10.76 -8.13 -10.43
C SER A 228 -9.24 -8.34 -10.52
N VAL A 229 -8.46 -7.36 -10.07
CA VAL A 229 -6.99 -7.41 -10.04
C VAL A 229 -6.47 -7.41 -8.60
N LYS A 230 -5.23 -7.84 -8.40
CA LYS A 230 -4.56 -7.77 -7.09
C LYS A 230 -4.27 -6.32 -6.68
N VAL A 231 -4.15 -6.07 -5.38
CA VAL A 231 -3.93 -4.72 -4.83
C VAL A 231 -2.64 -4.06 -5.36
N PRO A 232 -1.49 -4.76 -5.42
CA PRO A 232 -0.27 -4.20 -6.02
C PRO A 232 -0.47 -3.76 -7.48
N THR A 233 -1.21 -4.55 -8.28
CA THR A 233 -1.49 -4.22 -9.68
C THR A 233 -2.33 -2.95 -9.79
N ALA A 234 -3.40 -2.84 -8.99
CA ALA A 234 -4.24 -1.64 -8.96
C ALA A 234 -3.45 -0.37 -8.63
N TYR A 235 -2.55 -0.45 -7.65
CA TYR A 235 -1.66 0.65 -7.31
C TYR A 235 -0.79 1.10 -8.49
N ARG A 236 -0.13 0.15 -9.17
CA ARG A 236 0.69 0.45 -10.37
C ARG A 236 -0.14 1.05 -11.49
N ASP A 237 -1.31 0.49 -11.76
CA ASP A 237 -2.19 0.94 -12.84
C ASP A 237 -2.61 2.40 -12.61
N LEU A 238 -3.03 2.73 -11.38
CA LEU A 238 -3.40 4.09 -10.99
C LEU A 238 -2.21 5.05 -11.05
N ALA A 239 -1.03 4.60 -10.62
CA ALA A 239 0.20 5.40 -10.69
C ALA A 239 0.56 5.72 -12.14
N TYR A 240 0.61 4.72 -13.02
CA TYR A 240 0.97 4.90 -14.42
C TYR A 240 -0.07 5.68 -15.21
N GLN A 241 -1.37 5.48 -14.94
CA GLN A 241 -2.44 6.30 -15.54
C GLN A 241 -2.31 7.76 -15.12
N SER A 242 -2.12 8.03 -13.83
CA SER A 242 -1.96 9.39 -13.30
C SER A 242 -0.72 10.08 -13.86
N TRP A 243 0.39 9.35 -13.98
CA TRP A 243 1.65 9.86 -14.51
C TRP A 243 1.58 10.09 -16.03
N ALA A 244 0.96 9.19 -16.79
CA ALA A 244 0.77 9.37 -18.23
C ALA A 244 -0.15 10.58 -18.53
N LEU A 245 -1.21 10.79 -17.73
CA LEU A 245 -2.07 11.96 -17.83
C LEU A 245 -1.32 13.26 -17.51
N ALA A 246 -0.40 13.22 -16.53
CA ALA A 246 0.44 14.35 -16.18
C ALA A 246 1.28 14.87 -17.35
N ALA A 247 1.89 13.96 -18.11
CA ALA A 247 2.74 14.29 -19.24
C ALA A 247 2.01 14.93 -20.43
N ARG A 248 0.67 14.82 -20.48
CA ARG A 248 -0.15 15.46 -21.53
C ARG A 248 -0.35 16.96 -21.30
N GLN A 249 -0.17 17.46 -20.07
CA GLN A 249 -0.34 18.87 -19.74
C GLN A 249 1.01 19.60 -19.79
N THR A 250 1.30 20.22 -20.93
CA THR A 250 2.45 21.13 -21.10
C THR A 250 2.29 22.37 -20.21
N GLY A 251 3.10 22.47 -19.16
CA GLY A 251 3.22 23.68 -18.32
C GLY A 251 4.13 23.45 -17.11
N GLN A 252 5.09 24.33 -16.88
CA GLN A 252 6.15 24.29 -15.84
C GLN A 252 5.66 24.34 -14.37
N LYS A 253 4.40 24.07 -14.06
CA LYS A 253 3.90 24.08 -12.67
C LYS A 253 4.08 22.70 -12.03
N ALA A 254 4.42 22.71 -10.74
CA ALA A 254 4.45 21.51 -9.91
C ALA A 254 3.13 20.74 -10.05
N THR A 255 3.23 19.43 -10.25
CA THR A 255 2.05 18.59 -10.46
C THR A 255 1.24 18.47 -9.17
N ASN A 256 -0.05 18.79 -9.22
CA ASN A 256 -0.98 18.49 -8.12
C ASN A 256 -1.49 17.05 -8.26
N TRP A 257 -0.79 16.09 -7.65
CA TRP A 257 -1.16 14.67 -7.69
C TRP A 257 -2.49 14.37 -7.01
N ASN A 258 -2.80 15.04 -5.90
CA ASN A 258 -4.07 14.85 -5.18
C ASN A 258 -5.27 15.12 -6.07
N LEU A 259 -5.32 16.29 -6.70
CA LEU A 259 -6.43 16.67 -7.59
C LEU A 259 -6.58 15.67 -8.77
N ARG A 260 -5.47 15.17 -9.30
CA ARG A 260 -5.49 14.20 -10.41
C ARG A 260 -6.01 12.84 -9.96
N LEU A 261 -5.52 12.35 -8.83
CA LEU A 261 -6.00 11.11 -8.24
C LEU A 261 -7.49 11.22 -7.89
N ASP A 262 -7.93 12.35 -7.33
CA ASP A 262 -9.35 12.61 -7.06
C ASP A 262 -10.19 12.54 -8.33
N THR A 263 -9.73 13.17 -9.41
CA THR A 263 -10.43 13.15 -10.70
C THR A 263 -10.48 11.74 -11.30
N LEU A 264 -9.37 10.99 -11.22
CA LEU A 264 -9.28 9.62 -11.71
C LEU A 264 -10.17 8.68 -10.90
N PHE A 265 -10.14 8.79 -9.57
CA PHE A 265 -11.00 7.99 -8.71
C PHE A 265 -12.47 8.35 -8.90
N ALA A 266 -12.84 9.62 -9.06
CA ALA A 266 -14.21 9.99 -9.41
C ALA A 266 -14.63 9.36 -10.74
N ALA A 267 -13.81 9.43 -11.78
CA ALA A 267 -14.13 8.82 -13.07
C ALA A 267 -14.28 7.28 -13.00
N VAL A 268 -13.43 6.58 -12.24
CA VAL A 268 -13.46 5.10 -12.18
C VAL A 268 -14.40 4.55 -11.11
N LEU A 269 -14.65 5.32 -10.03
CA LEU A 269 -15.49 4.91 -8.90
C LEU A 269 -16.93 5.44 -8.97
N ASP A 270 -17.19 6.58 -9.63
CA ASP A 270 -18.54 7.14 -9.79
C ASP A 270 -19.22 6.73 -11.11
N GLU A 271 -18.59 5.87 -11.93
CA GLU A 271 -19.30 5.07 -12.93
C GLU A 271 -20.24 4.09 -12.22
N HIS A 272 -21.37 4.58 -11.70
CA HIS A 272 -22.71 3.98 -11.51
C HIS A 272 -23.64 4.94 -10.75
#